data_AF-A0A7S1NXL1-F1
#
_entry.id   AF-A0A7S1NXL1-F1
#
_cell.length_a   1.000
_cell.length_b   1.000
_cell.length_c   1.000
_cell.angle_alpha   90.00
_cell.angle_beta   90.00
_cell.angle_gamma   90.00
#
_symmetry.space_group_name_H-M   'P 1'
#
loop_
_entity.id
_entity.type
_entity.pdbx_description
1 polymer ?
#
loop_
_entity_poly.entity_id
_entity_poly.type
_entity_poly.pdbx_seq_one_letter_code
_entity_poly.pdbx_strand_id
1 'polypeptide(L)'
;VVLAGVAAADVTVVESGDDGRVCPPGCVSWFDGCNNCFCNEDGSLGGCTRKFCPPGTEEPPKCRKWAEPERLCPVGCLQWFDGCNWCQCSEDGTLGACTLRLCPPGTEEPPKCLRWATTTTPSPSPPAEEDIE
;
A
#
# COMPACT_ATOMS: atom_id res chain seq x y z
N VAL A 1 49.85 8.15 -9.97
CA VAL A 1 48.81 7.49 -10.80
C VAL A 1 47.66 7.17 -9.88
N VAL A 2 46.61 8.00 -9.89
CA VAL A 2 45.41 7.81 -9.07
C VAL A 2 44.22 8.01 -9.98
N LEU A 3 43.43 6.95 -10.21
CA LEU A 3 41.98 6.93 -10.44
C LEU A 3 41.59 5.44 -10.30
N ALA A 4 41.28 4.99 -9.08
CA ALA A 4 39.93 4.92 -8.51
C ALA A 4 39.05 3.93 -9.29
N GLY A 5 38.98 2.70 -8.77
CA GLY A 5 38.11 1.65 -9.27
C GLY A 5 36.64 2.02 -9.11
N VAL A 6 35.85 1.68 -10.12
CA VAL A 6 34.40 1.88 -10.12
C VAL A 6 33.79 0.84 -9.17
N ALA A 7 33.19 1.31 -8.07
CA ALA A 7 32.39 0.45 -7.21
C ALA A 7 31.14 0.02 -7.98
N ALA A 8 31.01 -1.29 -8.22
CA ALA A 8 29.77 -1.88 -8.68
C ALA A 8 28.73 -1.68 -7.59
N ALA A 9 27.63 -0.99 -7.92
CA ALA A 9 26.48 -0.87 -7.03
C ALA A 9 25.98 -2.29 -6.70
N ASP A 10 25.85 -2.59 -5.40
CA ASP A 10 25.28 -3.81 -4.86
C ASP A 10 23.89 -4.07 -5.46
N VAL A 11 23.83 -4.93 -6.49
CA VAL A 11 22.63 -5.71 -6.77
C VAL A 11 22.57 -6.74 -5.64
N THR A 12 21.72 -6.49 -4.65
CA THR A 12 21.38 -7.50 -3.65
C THR A 12 20.58 -8.60 -4.34
N VAL A 13 21.28 -9.54 -4.97
CA VAL A 13 20.69 -10.84 -5.30
C VAL A 13 20.42 -11.51 -3.94
N VAL A 14 19.16 -11.59 -3.57
CA VAL A 14 18.70 -12.37 -2.42
C VAL A 14 18.89 -13.84 -2.77
N GLU A 15 20.08 -14.36 -2.48
CA GLU A 15 20.37 -15.80 -2.47
C GLU A 15 19.79 -16.38 -1.17
N SER A 16 18.58 -16.93 -1.25
CA SER A 16 17.99 -17.73 -0.16
C SER A 16 17.77 -19.15 -0.67
N GLY A 17 18.55 -20.09 -0.14
CA GLY A 17 18.56 -21.50 -0.54
C GLY A 17 17.31 -22.29 -0.14
N ASP A 18 16.96 -23.23 -1.03
CA ASP A 18 16.21 -24.49 -0.84
C ASP A 18 14.78 -24.33 -0.24
N ASP A 19 13.76 -23.82 -0.94
CA ASP A 19 12.87 -24.54 -1.88
C ASP A 19 12.06 -23.54 -2.76
N GLY A 20 12.67 -22.40 -3.11
CA GLY A 20 12.41 -21.62 -4.34
C GLY A 20 11.01 -21.14 -4.69
N ARG A 21 10.01 -21.17 -3.80
CA ARG A 21 8.66 -20.63 -4.08
C ARG A 21 8.43 -19.37 -3.25
N VAL A 22 9.00 -18.25 -3.69
CA VAL A 22 8.68 -16.92 -3.16
C VAL A 22 7.64 -16.24 -4.05
N CYS A 23 6.77 -15.44 -3.45
CA CYS A 23 5.85 -14.60 -4.20
C CYS A 23 6.51 -13.28 -4.59
N PRO A 24 6.15 -12.68 -5.74
CA PRO A 24 6.50 -11.31 -6.02
C PRO A 24 5.97 -10.37 -4.92
N PRO A 25 6.71 -9.30 -4.57
CA PRO A 25 6.25 -8.29 -3.61
C PRO A 25 4.87 -7.75 -3.99
N GLY A 26 3.97 -7.67 -3.00
CA GLY A 26 2.60 -7.22 -3.21
C GLY A 26 1.70 -8.23 -3.91
N CYS A 27 2.15 -9.44 -4.25
CA CYS A 27 1.25 -10.51 -4.66
C CYS A 27 0.57 -11.10 -3.42
N VAL A 28 -0.75 -11.31 -3.44
CA VAL A 28 -1.50 -11.93 -2.32
C VAL A 28 -2.07 -13.30 -2.69
N SER A 29 -2.18 -13.59 -3.99
CA SER A 29 -2.52 -14.92 -4.49
C SER A 29 -1.58 -15.32 -5.61
N TRP A 30 -0.84 -16.38 -5.37
CA TRP A 30 0.17 -16.91 -6.29
C TRP A 30 -0.29 -18.22 -6.90
N PHE A 31 0.11 -18.44 -8.14
CA PHE A 31 -0.03 -19.71 -8.81
C PHE A 31 1.34 -20.24 -9.14
N ASP A 32 1.68 -21.41 -8.61
CA ASP A 32 3.02 -22.00 -8.71
C ASP A 32 3.24 -22.81 -9.99
N GLY A 33 2.25 -22.79 -10.90
CA GLY A 33 2.23 -23.56 -12.13
C GLY A 33 1.20 -24.70 -12.12
N CYS A 34 0.64 -25.04 -10.96
CA CYS A 34 -0.42 -26.05 -10.85
C CYS A 34 -1.37 -25.81 -9.66
N ASN A 35 -0.84 -25.35 -8.55
CA ASN A 35 -1.53 -25.06 -7.30
C ASN A 35 -1.71 -23.57 -7.07
N ASN A 36 -2.76 -23.23 -6.33
CA ASN A 36 -3.00 -21.86 -5.89
C ASN A 36 -2.52 -21.73 -4.45
N CYS A 37 -1.74 -20.70 -4.21
CA CYS A 37 -1.12 -20.39 -2.93
C CYS A 37 -1.55 -19.01 -2.47
N PHE A 38 -1.58 -18.81 -1.15
CA PHE A 38 -1.58 -17.46 -0.59
C PHE A 38 -0.15 -17.01 -0.36
N CYS A 39 0.07 -15.71 -0.45
CA CYS A 39 1.36 -15.08 -0.15
C CYS A 39 1.23 -14.31 1.16
N ASN A 40 2.24 -14.41 1.99
CA ASN A 40 2.37 -13.58 3.19
C ASN A 40 2.90 -12.19 2.82
N GLU A 41 2.76 -11.23 3.74
CA GLU A 41 3.20 -9.85 3.53
C GLU A 41 4.72 -9.72 3.31
N ASP A 42 5.50 -10.65 3.88
CA ASP A 42 6.96 -10.73 3.70
C ASP A 42 7.37 -11.35 2.35
N GLY A 43 6.40 -11.67 1.48
CA GLY A 43 6.63 -12.29 0.17
C GLY A 43 6.88 -13.81 0.24
N SER A 44 6.84 -14.41 1.44
CA SER A 44 6.93 -15.86 1.57
C SER A 44 5.65 -16.54 1.09
N LEU A 45 5.79 -17.76 0.57
CA LEU A 45 4.62 -18.60 0.30
C LEU A 45 3.99 -19.02 1.63
N GLY A 46 2.67 -18.84 1.69
CA GLY A 46 1.87 -19.51 2.68
C GLY A 46 1.50 -20.93 2.26
N GLY A 47 0.27 -21.30 2.59
CA GLY A 47 -0.34 -22.55 2.19
C GLY A 47 -0.81 -22.55 0.72
N CYS A 48 -0.63 -23.70 0.09
CA CYS A 48 -1.10 -23.97 -1.27
C CYS A 48 -2.16 -25.05 -1.28
N THR A 49 -3.00 -25.04 -2.32
CA THR A 49 -3.77 -26.23 -2.70
C THR A 49 -2.81 -27.38 -3.02
N ARG A 50 -3.31 -28.62 -2.97
CA ARG A 50 -2.53 -29.84 -3.27
C ARG A 50 -3.23 -30.69 -4.32
N LYS A 51 -3.36 -30.14 -5.52
CA LYS A 51 -3.84 -30.85 -6.70
C LYS A 51 -2.69 -31.66 -7.30
N PHE A 52 -3.02 -32.83 -7.84
CA PHE A 52 -2.08 -33.58 -8.66
C PHE A 52 -1.79 -32.78 -9.93
N CYS A 53 -0.51 -32.68 -10.29
CA CYS A 53 -0.01 -31.95 -11.43
C CYS A 53 0.53 -32.97 -12.44
N PRO A 54 -0.23 -33.34 -13.47
CA PRO A 54 0.28 -34.22 -14.52
C PRO A 54 1.53 -33.60 -15.18
N PRO A 55 2.58 -34.39 -15.42
CA PRO A 55 3.79 -33.90 -16.08
C PRO A 55 3.46 -33.24 -17.43
N GLY A 56 3.96 -32.03 -17.65
CA GLY A 56 3.76 -31.30 -18.92
C GLY A 56 2.43 -30.56 -19.02
N THR A 57 1.65 -30.49 -17.94
CA THR A 57 0.46 -29.62 -17.85
C THR A 57 0.71 -28.37 -17.02
N GLU A 58 1.93 -28.18 -16.51
CA GLU A 58 2.29 -27.00 -15.74
C GLU A 58 2.24 -25.74 -16.62
N GLU A 59 1.58 -24.71 -16.12
CA GLU A 59 1.63 -23.37 -16.71
C GLU A 59 2.77 -22.57 -16.04
N PRO A 60 3.25 -21.49 -16.67
CA PRO A 60 4.18 -20.57 -16.01
C PRO A 60 3.58 -20.03 -14.70
N PRO A 61 4.39 -19.95 -13.63
CA PRO A 61 3.91 -19.41 -12.37
C PRO A 61 3.59 -17.92 -12.52
N LYS A 62 2.54 -17.47 -11.85
CA LYS A 62 2.03 -16.10 -12.02
C LYS A 62 1.29 -15.61 -10.78
N CYS A 63 1.36 -14.31 -10.54
CA CYS A 63 0.48 -13.68 -9.58
C CYS A 63 -0.93 -13.64 -10.15
N ARG A 64 -1.89 -14.19 -9.40
CA ARG A 64 -3.32 -14.17 -9.76
C ARG A 64 -4.05 -12.99 -9.14
N LYS A 65 -3.59 -12.51 -7.98
CA LYS A 65 -4.14 -11.34 -7.31
C LYS A 65 -3.03 -10.54 -6.64
N TRP A 66 -2.99 -9.25 -6.94
CA TRP A 66 -2.14 -8.28 -6.26
C TRP A 66 -2.87 -7.71 -5.04
N ALA A 67 -2.11 -7.31 -4.03
CA ALA A 67 -2.60 -6.49 -2.94
C ALA A 67 -3.22 -5.23 -3.56
N GLU A 68 -4.42 -4.89 -3.11
CA GLU A 68 -4.93 -3.56 -3.38
C GLU A 68 -4.08 -2.58 -2.58
N PRO A 69 -3.73 -1.41 -3.15
CA PRO A 69 -3.07 -0.39 -2.36
C PRO A 69 -3.92 -0.10 -1.13
N GLU A 70 -3.28 0.01 0.04
CA GLU A 70 -3.97 0.46 1.23
C GLU A 70 -4.64 1.79 0.90
N ARG A 71 -5.98 1.81 0.99
CA ARG A 71 -6.72 3.05 0.77
C ARG A 71 -6.55 3.88 2.03
N LEU A 72 -5.53 4.74 2.01
CA LEU A 72 -5.21 5.69 3.07
C LEU A 72 -5.53 7.10 2.60
N CYS A 73 -5.76 7.98 3.57
CA CYS A 73 -5.77 9.42 3.34
C CYS A 73 -4.39 10.00 3.65
N PRO A 74 -4.05 11.17 3.09
CA PRO A 74 -2.94 11.95 3.62
C PRO A 74 -3.14 12.22 5.11
N VAL A 75 -2.08 12.05 5.91
CA VAL A 75 -2.08 12.37 7.34
C VAL A 75 -2.52 13.83 7.54
N GLY A 76 -3.40 14.06 8.51
CA GLY A 76 -4.00 15.37 8.78
C GLY A 76 -5.08 15.80 7.79
N CYS A 77 -5.40 15.02 6.76
CA CYS A 77 -6.59 15.24 5.94
C CYS A 77 -7.80 14.63 6.65
N LEU A 78 -8.88 15.39 6.80
CA LEU A 78 -10.13 14.96 7.44
C LEU A 78 -11.24 14.64 6.43
N GLN A 79 -11.13 15.18 5.22
CA GLN A 79 -12.03 14.86 4.12
C GLN A 79 -11.22 14.76 2.83
N TRP A 80 -11.24 13.58 2.24
CA TRP A 80 -10.44 13.24 1.06
C TRP A 80 -11.33 12.96 -0.14
N PHE A 81 -10.86 13.36 -1.31
CA PHE A 81 -11.45 12.96 -2.58
C PHE A 81 -10.44 12.09 -3.31
N ASP A 82 -10.80 10.83 -3.56
CA ASP A 82 -9.90 9.84 -4.16
C ASP A 82 -9.83 9.92 -5.70
N GLY A 83 -10.43 10.95 -6.28
CA GLY A 83 -10.58 11.13 -7.74
C GLY A 83 -11.98 10.81 -8.27
N CYS A 84 -12.85 10.25 -7.42
CA CYS A 84 -14.24 9.93 -7.79
C CYS A 84 -15.20 9.92 -6.58
N ASN A 85 -14.74 9.44 -5.43
CA ASN A 85 -15.48 9.30 -4.19
C ASN A 85 -14.98 10.25 -3.11
N TRP A 86 -15.91 10.69 -2.26
CA TRP A 86 -15.57 11.45 -1.05
C TRP A 86 -15.48 10.51 0.13
N CYS A 87 -14.39 10.65 0.87
CA CYS A 87 -14.05 9.84 2.02
C CYS A 87 -13.89 10.71 3.26
N GLN A 88 -14.36 10.19 4.39
CA GLN A 88 -13.98 10.69 5.71
C GLN A 88 -12.64 10.07 6.10
N CYS A 89 -11.83 10.85 6.79
CA CYS A 89 -10.50 10.43 7.21
C CYS A 89 -10.27 10.79 8.67
N SER A 90 -9.52 9.94 9.37
CA SER A 90 -8.94 10.24 10.66
C SER A 90 -7.66 11.05 10.50
N GLU A 91 -7.26 11.79 11.53
CA GLU A 91 -6.04 12.61 11.50
C GLU A 91 -4.76 11.78 11.26
N ASP A 92 -4.75 10.52 11.65
CA ASP A 92 -3.64 9.58 11.44
C ASP A 92 -3.55 9.04 10.00
N GLY A 93 -4.46 9.46 9.11
CA GLY A 93 -4.52 9.00 7.72
C GLY A 93 -5.37 7.75 7.53
N THR A 94 -5.98 7.21 8.59
CA THR A 94 -6.90 6.08 8.47
C THR A 94 -8.14 6.49 7.67
N LEU A 95 -8.45 5.73 6.63
CA LEU A 95 -9.64 5.93 5.81
C LEU A 95 -10.89 5.45 6.55
N GLY A 96 -11.87 6.35 6.69
CA GLY A 96 -13.19 6.04 7.18
C GLY A 96 -14.16 5.65 6.06
N ALA A 97 -15.42 6.05 6.21
CA ALA A 97 -16.43 5.79 5.21
C ALA A 97 -16.23 6.65 3.94
N CYS A 98 -16.37 6.02 2.78
CA CYS A 98 -16.40 6.68 1.48
C CYS A 98 -17.78 6.54 0.82
N THR A 99 -18.11 7.48 -0.07
CA THR A 99 -19.17 7.24 -1.05
C THR A 99 -18.80 6.08 -1.98
N LEU A 100 -19.80 5.44 -2.59
CA LEU A 100 -19.62 4.31 -3.52
C LEU A 100 -20.17 4.65 -4.92
N ARG A 101 -19.67 5.75 -5.49
CA ARG A 101 -19.92 6.13 -6.88
C ARG A 101 -19.15 5.18 -7.79
N LEU A 102 -19.78 4.78 -8.89
CA LEU A 102 -19.08 4.11 -9.97
C LEU A 102 -18.09 5.10 -10.57
N CYS A 103 -16.83 4.68 -10.73
CA CYS A 103 -15.75 5.50 -11.27
C CYS A 103 -15.38 4.97 -12.65
N PRO A 104 -15.99 5.50 -13.73
CA PRO A 104 -15.62 5.10 -15.08
C PRO A 104 -14.15 5.40 -15.37
N PRO A 105 -13.45 4.52 -16.10
CA PRO A 105 -12.08 4.78 -16.50
C PRO A 105 -12.00 6.04 -17.37
N GLY A 106 -11.05 6.92 -17.05
CA GLY A 106 -10.81 8.16 -17.80
C GLY A 106 -11.70 9.35 -17.41
N THR A 107 -12.57 9.20 -16.40
CA THR A 107 -13.33 10.33 -15.82
C THR A 107 -12.82 10.77 -14.46
N GLU A 108 -11.73 10.16 -13.99
CA GLU A 108 -11.15 10.41 -12.68
C GLU A 108 -10.43 11.75 -12.66
N GLU A 109 -10.67 12.52 -11.61
CA GLU A 109 -9.92 13.74 -11.31
C GLU A 109 -8.70 13.41 -10.44
N PRO A 110 -7.68 14.28 -10.39
CA PRO A 110 -6.58 14.11 -9.45
C PRO A 110 -7.12 14.07 -8.00
N PRO A 111 -6.64 13.12 -7.18
CA PRO A 111 -7.07 13.03 -5.81
C PRO A 111 -6.60 14.24 -5.00
N LYS A 112 -7.43 14.71 -4.07
CA LYS A 112 -7.18 15.96 -3.33
C LYS A 112 -7.80 15.94 -1.94
N CYS A 113 -7.11 16.58 -1.00
CA CYS A 113 -7.68 16.84 0.31
C CYS A 113 -8.66 18.00 0.21
N LEU A 114 -9.89 17.78 0.66
CA LEU A 114 -10.95 18.78 0.69
C LEU A 114 -10.96 19.55 2.02
N ARG A 115 -10.53 18.92 3.11
CA ARG A 115 -10.45 19.55 4.42
C ARG A 115 -9.29 19.00 5.23
N TRP A 116 -8.39 19.88 5.64
CA TRP A 116 -7.30 19.57 6.56
C TRP A 116 -7.74 19.75 8.01
N ALA A 117 -7.14 18.98 8.91
CA ALA A 117 -7.15 19.26 10.33
C ALA A 117 -6.45 20.60 10.55
N THR A 118 -7.18 21.58 11.07
CA THR A 118 -6.56 22.78 11.61
C THR A 118 -5.75 22.33 12.81
N THR A 119 -4.43 22.41 12.71
CA THR A 119 -3.57 22.26 13.87
C THR A 119 -4.11 23.21 14.92
N THR A 120 -4.57 22.68 16.05
CA THR A 120 -4.80 23.51 17.24
C THR A 120 -3.42 24.00 17.66
N THR A 121 -2.92 25.05 17.02
CA THR A 121 -2.12 26.04 17.73
C THR A 121 -3.00 26.46 18.91
N PRO A 122 -2.55 26.36 20.17
CA PRO A 122 -3.33 26.92 21.27
C PRO A 122 -3.55 28.38 20.94
N SER A 123 -4.81 28.75 20.72
CA SER A 123 -5.21 30.16 20.66
C SER A 123 -4.62 30.82 21.91
N PRO A 124 -3.88 31.94 21.81
CA PRO A 124 -3.56 32.69 23.02
C PRO A 124 -4.90 33.05 23.66
N SER A 125 -5.14 32.52 24.85
CA SER A 125 -6.22 32.97 25.71
C SER A 125 -6.12 34.49 25.84
N PRO A 126 -7.22 35.26 25.77
CA PRO A 126 -7.17 36.67 26.11
C PRO A 126 -6.54 36.80 27.52
N PRO A 127 -5.64 37.77 27.75
CA PRO A 127 -5.11 38.00 29.08
C PRO A 127 -6.30 38.23 30.02
N ALA A 128 -6.28 37.56 31.18
CA ALA A 128 -7.25 37.82 32.24
C ALA A 128 -7.24 39.33 32.51
N GLU A 129 -8.42 39.94 32.40
CA GLU A 129 -8.66 41.30 32.86
C GLU A 129 -8.32 41.36 34.36
N GLU A 130 -7.19 41.99 34.70
CA GLU A 130 -6.90 42.34 36.08
C GLU A 130 -7.88 43.42 36.51
N ASP A 131 -8.75 43.08 37.46
CA ASP A 131 -9.58 44.01 38.22
C ASP A 131 -8.69 45.12 38.80
N ILE A 132 -8.85 46.34 38.29
CA ILE A 132 -8.34 47.55 38.95
C ILE A 132 -9.50 48.12 39.76
N GLU A 133 -9.32 48.12 41.09
CA GLU A 133 -10.19 48.73 42.11
C GLU A 133 -10.61 50.17 41.80
#